data_AF-A0A6U8PEZ2-F1
#
_entry.id   AF-A0A6U8PEZ2-F1
#
_cell.length_a   1.000
_cell.length_b   1.000
_cell.length_c   1.000
_cell.angle_alpha   90.00
_cell.angle_beta   90.00
_cell.angle_gamma   90.00
#
_symmetry.space_group_name_H-M   'P 1'
#
loop_
_entity.id
_entity.type
_entity.pdbx_description
1 polymer ?
#
loop_
_entity_poly.entity_id
_entity_poly.type
_entity_poly.pdbx_seq_one_letter_code
_entity_poly.pdbx_strand_id
1 'polypeptide(L)'
;MDVVLQRVVGAAMAGSSLYEVVLETSEEFKQWLEKEVGMTSAELGGEPYFRQTDIVMKPTSGEPALPAGIQYLSPQEIFGDVNGGSLFIKGDGESMAAHYSDVNQGELADAWLMSALAMVARYGKATSIFTGHGDDGVVVQLHKFNKDPKMFGTWDSPFEQPVTYALPTKDGKLCYTYSDEAGELWPALAEKAVAAAYHSTAGHEVNGYEVLLEGNAAMGLAMLLGGTPFTVKLNEVTDAGNRSALLFRAWKKLLRQGCTVIVYFKEDANGLEGSRPYTVFSLQKFDGALGPTFLALFRSPRGKQAQDCAAGTGGVWNGKWSDCDADGWAANPQAKAQCDWNGRKDDGTFWMAFEDIVANLGDRYTVFIPSDPELRKMNLTDHTNLGLAAASSKLEGQLNSTISQLMGNNALGENVNKFAKFAIDALQQFGQVASTANDVEGQAQGVKEQANEAVAHAQGMLGANPAVADMLGKCVVM
;
A
#
# COMPACT_ATOMS: atom_id res chain seq x y z
N MET A 1 -21.84 32.30 13.09
CA MET A 1 -21.59 31.11 13.92
C MET A 1 -22.85 30.25 14.04
N ASP A 2 -23.09 29.28 13.17
CA ASP A 2 -23.23 29.39 11.72
C ASP A 2 -24.16 28.27 11.28
N VAL A 3 -25.08 28.59 10.36
CA VAL A 3 -25.93 27.62 9.66
C VAL A 3 -25.07 26.54 8.96
N VAL A 4 -23.81 26.85 8.68
CA VAL A 4 -22.77 25.94 8.18
C VAL A 4 -22.40 24.88 9.23
N LEU A 5 -22.14 25.27 10.48
CA LEU A 5 -21.77 24.32 11.54
C LEU A 5 -22.94 23.36 11.85
N GLN A 6 -24.18 23.85 11.84
CA GLN A 6 -25.36 23.00 12.04
C GLN A 6 -25.62 22.03 10.87
N ARG A 7 -25.22 22.39 9.64
CA ARG A 7 -25.33 21.51 8.47
C ARG A 7 -24.21 20.48 8.40
N VAL A 8 -22.98 20.86 8.75
CA VAL A 8 -21.83 19.94 8.87
C VAL A 8 -22.08 18.92 9.98
N VAL A 9 -22.56 19.37 11.14
CA VAL A 9 -22.95 18.47 12.25
C VAL A 9 -24.17 17.63 11.88
N GLY A 10 -25.16 18.20 11.16
CA GLY A 10 -26.34 17.47 10.70
C GLY A 10 -26.03 16.38 9.67
N ALA A 11 -25.10 16.62 8.74
CA ALA A 11 -24.67 15.65 7.73
C ALA A 11 -23.77 14.56 8.32
N ALA A 12 -22.87 14.92 9.24
CA ALA A 12 -22.05 13.97 9.99
C ALA A 12 -22.90 13.03 10.86
N MET A 13 -24.02 13.53 11.41
CA MET A 13 -24.95 12.74 12.24
C MET A 13 -25.95 11.88 11.44
N ALA A 14 -26.10 12.12 10.13
CA ALA A 14 -27.10 11.45 9.29
C ALA A 14 -26.53 10.43 8.28
N GLY A 15 -25.21 10.21 8.24
CA GLY A 15 -24.57 9.20 7.39
C GLY A 15 -24.82 9.38 5.88
N SER A 16 -25.29 10.55 5.45
CA SER A 16 -25.66 10.84 4.07
C SER A 16 -24.91 12.08 3.60
N SER A 17 -23.95 11.88 2.69
CA SER A 17 -23.26 12.95 1.99
C SER A 17 -24.27 13.72 1.15
N LEU A 18 -24.35 15.04 1.33
CA LEU A 18 -24.96 15.93 0.33
C LEU A 18 -24.38 15.54 -1.05
N TYR A 19 -25.23 15.47 -2.07
CA TYR A 19 -24.93 15.07 -3.45
C TYR A 19 -24.77 13.55 -3.67
N GLU A 20 -25.90 12.83 -3.60
CA GLU A 20 -25.99 11.44 -4.03
C GLU A 20 -26.68 11.35 -5.40
N VAL A 21 -25.92 11.52 -6.48
CA VAL A 21 -26.32 10.97 -7.79
C VAL A 21 -25.65 9.61 -7.89
N VAL A 22 -26.33 8.58 -7.37
CA VAL A 22 -26.03 7.20 -7.75
C VAL A 22 -26.38 7.11 -9.23
N LEU A 23 -25.38 7.07 -10.11
CA LEU A 23 -25.63 6.57 -11.45
C LEU A 23 -25.96 5.09 -11.24
N GLU A 24 -27.22 4.71 -11.43
CA GLU A 24 -27.59 3.32 -11.58
C GLU A 24 -26.58 2.69 -12.53
N THR A 25 -26.04 1.53 -12.15
CA THR A 25 -25.14 0.80 -13.05
C THR A 25 -25.79 0.65 -14.38
N SER A 26 -25.24 1.33 -15.39
CA SER A 26 -25.61 1.05 -16.74
C SER A 26 -25.16 -0.38 -17.06
N GLU A 27 -25.95 -1.10 -17.85
CA GLU A 27 -25.61 -2.47 -18.24
C GLU A 27 -24.24 -2.51 -18.94
N GLU A 28 -23.89 -1.42 -19.63
CA GLU A 28 -22.59 -1.22 -20.27
C GLU A 28 -21.43 -1.19 -19.27
N PHE A 29 -21.61 -0.64 -18.07
CA PHE A 29 -20.56 -0.68 -17.04
C PHE A 29 -20.37 -2.09 -16.49
N LYS A 30 -21.45 -2.85 -16.30
CA LYS A 30 -21.36 -4.25 -15.87
C LYS A 30 -20.63 -5.09 -16.92
N GLN A 31 -20.99 -4.92 -18.19
CA GLN A 31 -20.30 -5.57 -19.31
C GLN A 31 -18.83 -5.15 -19.42
N TRP A 32 -18.52 -3.88 -19.18
CA TRP A 32 -17.14 -3.40 -19.14
C TRP A 32 -16.35 -4.03 -17.98
N LEU A 33 -16.91 -4.10 -16.77
CA LEU A 33 -16.29 -4.76 -15.62
C LEU A 33 -16.07 -6.26 -15.87
N GLU A 34 -17.07 -6.95 -16.41
CA GLU A 34 -16.94 -8.35 -16.80
C GLU A 34 -15.86 -8.55 -17.84
N LYS A 35 -15.71 -7.63 -18.79
CA LYS A 35 -14.67 -7.68 -19.81
C LYS A 35 -13.27 -7.40 -19.24
N GLU A 36 -13.12 -6.36 -18.42
CA GLU A 36 -11.80 -5.90 -17.93
C GLU A 36 -11.30 -6.73 -16.73
N VAL A 37 -12.19 -7.15 -15.84
CA VAL A 37 -11.86 -7.88 -14.60
C VAL A 37 -12.23 -9.36 -14.70
N GLY A 38 -13.13 -9.73 -15.62
CA GLY A 38 -13.61 -11.10 -15.76
C GLY A 38 -14.67 -11.49 -14.73
N MET A 39 -15.31 -10.54 -14.04
CA MET A 39 -16.18 -10.80 -12.89
C MET A 39 -17.59 -10.24 -13.04
N THR A 40 -18.58 -11.06 -12.67
CA THR A 40 -19.99 -10.66 -12.55
C THR A 40 -20.29 -9.96 -11.21
N SER A 41 -21.44 -9.28 -11.08
CA SER A 41 -21.86 -8.69 -9.79
C SER A 41 -21.99 -9.73 -8.67
N ALA A 42 -22.47 -10.93 -9.00
CA ALA A 42 -22.54 -12.04 -8.05
C ALA A 42 -21.15 -12.44 -7.53
N GLU A 43 -20.14 -12.50 -8.40
CA GLU A 43 -18.75 -12.82 -8.01
C GLU A 43 -18.07 -11.69 -7.24
N LEU A 44 -18.46 -10.43 -7.47
CA LEU A 44 -18.01 -9.28 -6.67
C LEU A 44 -18.62 -9.28 -5.25
N GLY A 45 -19.62 -10.12 -4.99
CA GLY A 45 -20.34 -10.17 -3.72
C GLY A 45 -21.31 -8.99 -3.54
N GLY A 46 -21.69 -8.32 -4.62
CA GLY A 46 -22.52 -7.12 -4.57
C GLY A 46 -22.65 -6.42 -5.92
N GLU A 47 -23.51 -5.41 -5.97
CA GLU A 47 -23.69 -4.62 -7.19
C GLU A 47 -22.64 -3.51 -7.24
N PRO A 48 -21.80 -3.45 -8.30
CA PRO A 48 -20.90 -2.31 -8.50
C PRO A 48 -21.74 -1.04 -8.75
N TYR A 49 -21.19 0.16 -8.62
CA TYR A 49 -21.79 1.43 -9.05
C TYR A 49 -20.76 2.57 -8.96
N PHE A 50 -21.05 3.69 -9.63
CA PHE A 50 -20.30 4.93 -9.45
C PHE A 50 -21.09 5.90 -8.59
N ARG A 51 -20.38 6.51 -7.65
CA ARG A 51 -20.83 7.76 -7.05
C ARG A 51 -20.15 8.89 -7.81
N GLN A 52 -20.89 9.55 -8.71
CA GLN A 52 -20.39 10.78 -9.31
C GLN A 52 -20.43 11.84 -8.21
N THR A 53 -19.26 12.27 -7.80
CA THR A 53 -19.10 13.40 -6.88
C THR A 53 -18.78 14.63 -7.72
N ASP A 54 -19.24 15.77 -7.22
CA ASP A 54 -19.11 17.11 -7.79
C ASP A 54 -17.65 17.62 -7.68
N ILE A 55 -16.70 16.79 -8.15
CA ILE A 55 -15.26 17.01 -8.06
C ILE A 55 -14.76 17.61 -9.37
N VAL A 56 -14.02 18.72 -9.25
CA VAL A 56 -13.26 19.31 -10.35
C VAL A 56 -11.80 19.41 -9.96
N MET A 57 -10.96 18.66 -10.68
CA MET A 57 -9.52 18.88 -10.69
C MET A 57 -9.17 19.85 -11.81
N LYS A 58 -8.54 20.97 -11.46
CA LYS A 58 -8.02 21.94 -12.43
C LYS A 58 -6.64 22.45 -11.95
N PRO A 59 -5.71 22.74 -12.88
CA PRO A 59 -4.46 23.39 -12.51
C PRO A 59 -4.74 24.75 -11.86
N THR A 60 -4.04 25.04 -10.77
CA THR A 60 -4.10 26.34 -10.10
C THR A 60 -2.71 26.95 -9.96
N SER A 61 -2.67 28.28 -9.89
CA SER A 61 -1.48 29.03 -9.56
C SER A 61 -1.55 29.52 -8.12
N GLY A 62 -0.41 29.47 -7.44
CA GLY A 62 -0.28 29.93 -6.05
C GLY A 62 -0.55 28.84 -5.02
N GLU A 63 -0.39 29.25 -3.76
CA GLU A 63 -0.47 28.35 -2.62
C GLU A 63 -1.92 28.12 -2.16
N PRO A 64 -2.29 26.90 -1.73
CA PRO A 64 -3.55 26.68 -1.05
C PRO A 64 -3.70 27.62 0.15
N ALA A 65 -4.88 28.20 0.34
CA ALA A 65 -5.11 29.05 1.51
C ALA A 65 -5.00 28.23 2.80
N LEU A 66 -4.48 28.88 3.85
CA LEU A 66 -4.32 28.29 5.17
C LEU A 66 -5.29 28.92 6.18
N PRO A 67 -5.84 28.13 7.12
CA PRO A 67 -6.64 28.68 8.21
C PRO A 67 -5.77 29.47 9.19
N ALA A 68 -6.41 30.28 10.03
CA ALA A 68 -5.70 31.08 11.04
C ALA A 68 -4.88 30.19 12.00
N GLY A 69 -3.64 30.61 12.29
CA GLY A 69 -2.72 29.89 13.16
C GLY A 69 -1.84 28.85 12.45
N ILE A 70 -2.03 28.64 11.15
CA ILE A 70 -1.15 27.83 10.30
C ILE A 70 -0.40 28.76 9.35
N GLN A 71 0.89 28.50 9.13
CA GLN A 71 1.74 29.28 8.24
C GLN A 71 2.60 28.37 7.36
N TYR A 72 2.94 28.85 6.17
CA TYR A 72 3.93 28.20 5.32
C TYR A 72 5.34 28.47 5.86
N LEU A 73 6.12 27.42 6.05
CA LEU A 73 7.55 27.50 6.35
C LEU A 73 8.33 26.67 5.32
N SER A 74 9.53 27.12 4.98
CA SER A 74 10.45 26.36 4.13
C SER A 74 10.99 25.12 4.86
N PRO A 75 11.47 24.09 4.14
CA PRO A 75 12.04 22.92 4.79
C PRO A 75 13.21 23.25 5.73
N GLN A 76 14.03 24.24 5.38
CA GLN A 76 15.13 24.71 6.24
C GLN A 76 14.62 25.32 7.55
N GLU A 77 13.49 26.05 7.54
CA GLU A 77 12.88 26.61 8.75
C GLU A 77 12.25 25.52 9.65
N ILE A 78 11.80 24.41 9.05
CA ILE A 78 11.14 23.29 9.76
C ILE A 78 12.18 22.32 10.35
N PHE A 79 13.16 21.91 9.54
CA PHE A 79 14.08 20.82 9.85
C PHE A 79 15.50 21.29 10.15
N GLY A 80 15.81 22.58 9.95
CA GLY A 80 17.18 23.09 10.08
C GLY A 80 18.13 22.39 9.10
N ASP A 81 19.33 22.05 9.58
CA ASP A 81 20.35 21.38 8.78
C ASP A 81 20.11 19.86 8.62
N VAL A 82 19.08 19.29 9.25
CA VAL A 82 18.76 17.87 9.15
C VAL A 82 18.15 17.58 7.78
N ASN A 83 18.89 16.90 6.91
CA ASN A 83 18.50 16.45 5.57
C ASN A 83 18.03 17.56 4.60
N GLY A 84 18.05 18.83 5.00
CA GLY A 84 17.74 20.01 4.17
C GLY A 84 16.36 20.05 3.52
N GLY A 85 15.45 19.11 3.87
CA GLY A 85 14.21 18.88 3.13
C GLY A 85 14.43 18.08 1.84
N SER A 86 14.79 16.81 1.97
CA SER A 86 14.93 15.91 0.83
C SER A 86 13.56 15.45 0.34
N LEU A 87 13.35 15.44 -0.98
CA LEU A 87 12.06 15.01 -1.51
C LEU A 87 11.75 13.55 -1.11
N PHE A 88 12.76 12.67 -1.23
CA PHE A 88 12.67 11.26 -0.89
C PHE A 88 13.82 10.89 0.04
N ILE A 89 13.56 10.11 1.08
CA ILE A 89 14.58 9.55 1.97
C ILE A 89 14.36 8.06 2.03
N LYS A 90 15.30 7.30 1.46
CA LYS A 90 15.23 5.84 1.50
C LYS A 90 15.49 5.36 2.93
N GLY A 91 14.50 4.72 3.56
CA GLY A 91 14.63 4.14 4.89
C GLY A 91 15.56 2.92 4.93
N ASP A 92 16.06 2.61 6.13
CA ASP A 92 16.91 1.45 6.36
C ASP A 92 16.18 0.14 6.04
N GLY A 93 16.75 -0.65 5.12
CA GLY A 93 16.17 -1.93 4.70
C GLY A 93 15.06 -1.84 3.66
N GLU A 94 14.69 -0.63 3.22
CA GLU A 94 13.69 -0.45 2.16
C GLU A 94 14.27 -0.74 0.77
N SER A 95 13.43 -1.20 -0.15
CA SER A 95 13.84 -1.44 -1.54
C SER A 95 13.67 -0.20 -2.42
N MET A 96 12.75 0.70 -2.06
CA MET A 96 12.37 1.88 -2.83
C MET A 96 12.76 3.17 -2.12
N ALA A 97 12.80 4.28 -2.86
CA ALA A 97 13.12 5.61 -2.31
C ALA A 97 11.94 6.26 -1.57
N ALA A 98 10.73 5.73 -1.76
CA ALA A 98 9.50 6.12 -1.08
C ALA A 98 8.76 4.85 -0.69
N HIS A 99 8.25 4.82 0.52
CA HIS A 99 7.59 3.67 1.10
C HIS A 99 6.24 4.07 1.71
N TYR A 100 5.31 3.10 1.82
CA TYR A 100 3.96 3.40 2.33
C TYR A 100 3.95 3.77 3.83
N SER A 101 5.06 3.52 4.54
CA SER A 101 5.24 3.91 5.94
C SER A 101 5.59 5.38 6.12
N ASP A 102 5.99 6.07 5.05
CA ASP A 102 6.30 7.50 5.06
C ASP A 102 5.02 8.34 5.13
N VAL A 103 3.86 7.71 4.92
CA VAL A 103 2.56 8.38 4.90
C VAL A 103 1.91 8.27 6.27
N ASN A 104 2.02 9.34 7.06
CA ASN A 104 1.30 9.51 8.31
C ASN A 104 0.32 10.68 8.21
N GLN A 105 -0.87 10.49 8.77
CA GLN A 105 -1.87 11.53 8.80
C GLN A 105 -1.56 12.57 9.88
N GLY A 106 -1.69 13.86 9.53
CA GLY A 106 -1.63 14.97 10.47
C GLY A 106 -2.97 15.33 11.11
N GLU A 107 -3.14 16.61 11.42
CA GLU A 107 -4.37 17.18 12.02
C GLU A 107 -5.55 17.27 11.03
N LEU A 108 -5.31 17.15 9.72
CA LEU A 108 -6.35 17.21 8.70
C LEU A 108 -7.13 15.89 8.64
N ALA A 109 -8.45 15.96 8.48
CA ALA A 109 -9.33 14.79 8.44
C ALA A 109 -9.39 14.11 7.06
N ASP A 110 -8.28 14.05 6.33
CA ASP A 110 -8.18 13.59 4.94
C ASP A 110 -7.61 12.16 4.81
N ALA A 111 -7.98 11.29 5.74
CA ALA A 111 -7.57 9.87 5.79
C ALA A 111 -7.72 9.13 4.44
N TRP A 112 -8.68 9.57 3.61
CA TRP A 112 -8.88 9.03 2.27
C TRP A 112 -7.69 9.29 1.33
N LEU A 113 -7.08 10.47 1.41
CA LEU A 113 -5.91 10.81 0.61
C LEU A 113 -4.69 10.05 1.13
N MET A 114 -4.57 9.84 2.44
CA MET A 114 -3.48 9.07 3.03
C MET A 114 -3.46 7.62 2.54
N SER A 115 -4.62 6.97 2.53
CA SER A 115 -4.76 5.64 1.94
C SER A 115 -4.39 5.63 0.46
N ALA A 116 -4.71 6.68 -0.29
CA ALA A 116 -4.31 6.80 -1.69
C ALA A 116 -2.78 6.96 -1.85
N LEU A 117 -2.14 7.86 -1.09
CA LEU A 117 -0.70 8.08 -1.14
C LEU A 117 0.10 6.85 -0.72
N ALA A 118 -0.33 6.16 0.34
CA ALA A 118 0.28 4.90 0.76
C ALA A 118 0.22 3.85 -0.36
N MET A 119 -0.90 3.78 -1.09
CA MET A 119 -1.03 2.90 -2.25
C MET A 119 -0.22 3.38 -3.47
N VAL A 120 -0.04 4.68 -3.68
CA VAL A 120 0.87 5.21 -4.71
C VAL A 120 2.31 4.77 -4.45
N ALA A 121 2.78 4.84 -3.20
CA ALA A 121 4.08 4.30 -2.81
C ALA A 121 4.13 2.77 -2.98
N ARG A 122 3.05 2.07 -2.60
CA ARG A 122 2.95 0.61 -2.75
C ARG A 122 3.00 0.14 -4.21
N TYR A 123 2.46 0.94 -5.13
CA TYR A 123 2.56 0.74 -6.58
C TYR A 123 3.93 1.13 -7.17
N GLY A 124 4.85 1.63 -6.34
CA GLY A 124 6.15 2.11 -6.79
C GLY A 124 6.09 3.38 -7.64
N LYS A 125 5.00 4.15 -7.53
CA LYS A 125 4.74 5.34 -8.36
C LYS A 125 4.95 6.66 -7.64
N ALA A 126 5.28 6.65 -6.35
CA ALA A 126 5.51 7.87 -5.56
C ALA A 126 6.56 8.79 -6.18
N THR A 127 7.63 8.26 -6.76
CA THR A 127 8.61 9.08 -7.51
C THR A 127 8.09 9.54 -8.86
N SER A 128 7.29 8.70 -9.54
CA SER A 128 6.79 8.96 -10.90
C SER A 128 5.74 10.07 -10.97
N ILE A 129 5.02 10.32 -9.88
CA ILE A 129 4.05 11.42 -9.84
C ILE A 129 4.73 12.80 -9.77
N PHE A 130 6.02 12.88 -9.43
CA PHE A 130 6.78 14.13 -9.49
C PHE A 130 7.53 14.21 -10.82
N THR A 131 7.05 15.05 -11.74
CA THR A 131 7.58 15.15 -13.11
C THR A 131 8.64 16.24 -13.27
N GLY A 132 8.80 17.10 -12.27
CA GLY A 132 9.77 18.19 -12.28
C GLY A 132 10.23 18.59 -10.88
N HIS A 133 11.52 18.94 -10.78
CA HIS A 133 12.16 19.41 -9.56
C HIS A 133 13.03 20.61 -9.91
N GLY A 134 12.81 21.73 -9.22
CA GLY A 134 13.63 22.93 -9.33
C GLY A 134 14.01 23.46 -7.95
N ASP A 135 14.71 24.59 -7.93
CA ASP A 135 15.18 25.22 -6.69
C ASP A 135 14.01 25.71 -5.82
N ASP A 136 12.92 26.16 -6.43
CA ASP A 136 11.78 26.79 -5.74
C ASP A 136 10.60 25.84 -5.47
N GLY A 137 10.63 24.61 -5.99
CA GLY A 137 9.53 23.67 -5.82
C GLY A 137 9.58 22.43 -6.71
N VAL A 138 8.44 21.74 -6.76
CA VAL A 138 8.22 20.53 -7.54
C VAL A 138 6.98 20.64 -8.41
N VAL A 139 6.90 19.78 -9.43
CA VAL A 139 5.72 19.61 -10.28
C VAL A 139 5.17 18.22 -10.04
N VAL A 140 3.88 18.15 -9.65
CA VAL A 140 3.16 16.91 -9.42
C VAL A 140 2.18 16.67 -10.57
N GLN A 141 2.25 15.52 -11.21
CA GLN A 141 1.27 15.10 -12.19
C GLN A 141 0.00 14.61 -11.48
N LEU A 142 -1.13 15.22 -11.83
CA LEU A 142 -2.47 14.85 -11.36
C LEU A 142 -3.37 14.58 -12.55
N HIS A 143 -4.56 14.06 -12.28
CA HIS A 143 -5.52 13.68 -13.30
C HIS A 143 -6.88 14.29 -13.04
N LYS A 144 -7.60 14.62 -14.12
CA LYS A 144 -8.98 15.10 -14.07
C LYS A 144 -9.96 14.06 -14.62
N PHE A 145 -11.16 14.09 -14.06
CA PHE A 145 -12.28 13.28 -14.53
C PHE A 145 -12.61 13.56 -16.00
N ASN A 146 -12.71 12.50 -16.79
CA ASN A 146 -13.19 12.61 -18.16
C ASN A 146 -14.72 12.64 -18.16
N LYS A 147 -15.29 13.74 -18.68
CA LYS A 147 -16.75 13.93 -18.78
C LYS A 147 -17.39 13.16 -19.95
N ASP A 148 -16.61 12.43 -20.76
CA ASP A 148 -17.16 11.59 -21.82
C ASP A 148 -18.01 10.44 -21.21
N PRO A 149 -19.33 10.40 -21.48
CA PRO A 149 -20.20 9.34 -20.97
C PRO A 149 -19.77 7.93 -21.38
N LYS A 150 -19.00 7.79 -22.48
CA LYS A 150 -18.48 6.50 -22.97
C LYS A 150 -17.27 5.98 -22.18
N MET A 151 -16.64 6.83 -21.38
CA MET A 151 -15.44 6.51 -20.61
C MET A 151 -15.77 6.12 -19.17
N PHE A 152 -17.05 5.91 -18.82
CA PHE A 152 -17.51 5.38 -17.52
C PHE A 152 -16.74 5.91 -16.31
N GLY A 153 -16.50 7.22 -16.29
CA GLY A 153 -15.83 7.89 -15.17
C GLY A 153 -14.33 7.60 -14.99
N THR A 154 -13.57 7.44 -16.07
CA THR A 154 -12.11 7.38 -15.98
C THR A 154 -11.46 8.74 -15.69
N TRP A 155 -10.32 8.70 -15.03
CA TRP A 155 -9.47 9.83 -14.70
C TRP A 155 -8.20 9.85 -15.56
N ASP A 156 -8.31 9.69 -16.88
CA ASP A 156 -7.13 9.48 -17.73
C ASP A 156 -6.59 10.75 -18.40
N SER A 157 -6.96 11.93 -17.91
CA SER A 157 -6.50 13.19 -18.48
C SER A 157 -5.49 13.84 -17.53
N PRO A 158 -4.18 13.62 -17.73
CA PRO A 158 -3.15 14.16 -16.85
C PRO A 158 -2.97 15.67 -17.05
N PHE A 159 -2.52 16.34 -15.99
CA PHE A 159 -2.05 17.72 -15.99
C PHE A 159 -0.98 17.91 -14.91
N GLU A 160 -0.19 18.97 -15.05
CA GLU A 160 0.88 19.30 -14.13
C GLU A 160 0.41 20.35 -13.10
N GLN A 161 0.65 20.08 -11.82
CA GLN A 161 0.39 20.98 -10.71
C GLN A 161 1.70 21.37 -10.04
N PRO A 162 2.22 22.59 -10.26
CA PRO A 162 3.38 23.09 -9.55
C PRO A 162 3.03 23.44 -8.11
N VAL A 163 3.95 23.16 -7.18
CA VAL A 163 3.88 23.56 -5.76
C VAL A 163 5.27 23.94 -5.25
N THR A 164 5.36 24.94 -4.37
CA THR A 164 6.65 25.29 -3.74
C THR A 164 7.00 24.32 -2.62
N TYR A 165 8.25 24.34 -2.15
CA TYR A 165 8.68 23.55 -0.98
C TYR A 165 8.13 24.04 0.37
N ALA A 166 7.51 25.22 0.42
CA ALA A 166 6.99 25.72 1.69
C ALA A 166 5.77 24.89 2.12
N LEU A 167 5.76 24.36 3.34
CA LEU A 167 4.73 23.44 3.82
C LEU A 167 3.92 24.05 4.98
N PRO A 168 2.64 23.65 5.14
CA PRO A 168 1.81 24.14 6.24
C PRO A 168 2.35 23.67 7.60
N THR A 169 2.51 24.62 8.51
CA THR A 169 3.02 24.37 9.85
C THR A 169 2.19 25.03 10.93
N LYS A 170 2.18 24.39 12.08
CA LYS A 170 1.63 24.91 13.33
C LYS A 170 2.71 24.78 14.39
N ASP A 171 3.00 25.88 15.08
CA ASP A 171 4.09 25.95 16.07
C ASP A 171 5.46 25.46 15.53
N GLY A 172 5.74 25.74 14.25
CA GLY A 172 7.01 25.41 13.59
C GLY A 172 7.15 23.95 13.13
N LYS A 173 6.10 23.13 13.25
CA LYS A 173 6.10 21.73 12.83
C LYS A 173 5.05 21.49 11.75
N LEU A 174 5.29 20.51 10.87
CA LEU A 174 4.27 20.04 9.93
C LEU A 174 3.01 19.66 10.70
N CYS A 175 1.87 20.20 10.27
CA CYS A 175 0.58 19.96 10.92
C CYS A 175 -0.34 19.06 10.10
N TYR A 176 -0.08 18.87 8.81
CA TYR A 176 -0.79 17.92 7.96
C TYR A 176 0.07 16.70 7.71
N THR A 177 -0.03 16.07 6.55
CA THR A 177 0.68 14.83 6.26
C THR A 177 2.18 14.97 6.39
N TYR A 178 2.82 13.94 6.95
CA TYR A 178 4.25 13.95 7.23
C TYR A 178 4.84 12.53 7.20
N SER A 179 6.16 12.44 7.01
CA SER A 179 6.95 11.22 7.20
C SER A 179 7.64 11.23 8.56
N ASP A 180 7.81 10.06 9.17
CA ASP A 180 8.62 9.94 10.39
C ASP A 180 10.12 10.11 10.08
N GLU A 181 10.52 9.93 8.83
CA GLU A 181 11.87 10.27 8.39
C GLU A 181 12.02 11.78 8.30
N ALA A 182 12.79 12.34 9.23
CA ALA A 182 12.93 13.78 9.38
C ALA A 182 13.48 14.41 8.10
N GLY A 183 12.70 15.33 7.53
CA GLY A 183 13.05 16.05 6.31
C GLY A 183 12.60 15.38 5.02
N GLU A 184 11.91 14.24 5.05
CA GLU A 184 11.29 13.66 3.85
C GLU A 184 9.98 14.38 3.47
N LEU A 185 9.90 14.88 2.24
CA LEU A 185 8.86 15.83 1.84
C LEU A 185 7.78 15.27 0.91
N TRP A 186 7.99 14.12 0.26
CA TRP A 186 7.09 13.65 -0.80
C TRP A 186 5.62 13.52 -0.37
N PRO A 187 5.26 12.99 0.83
CA PRO A 187 3.86 12.84 1.21
C PRO A 187 3.18 14.20 1.34
N ALA A 188 3.85 15.14 2.01
CA ALA A 188 3.36 16.49 2.27
C ALA A 188 3.22 17.32 0.98
N LEU A 189 4.18 17.20 0.05
CA LEU A 189 4.11 17.90 -1.23
C LEU A 189 3.05 17.33 -2.17
N ALA A 190 2.82 16.00 -2.13
CA ALA A 190 1.74 15.38 -2.88
C ALA A 190 0.36 15.79 -2.33
N GLU A 191 0.17 15.79 -1.01
CA GLU A 191 -1.04 16.30 -0.34
C GLU A 191 -1.31 17.76 -0.74
N LYS A 192 -0.28 18.61 -0.67
CA LYS A 192 -0.34 20.02 -1.08
C LYS A 192 -0.78 20.21 -2.52
N ALA A 193 -0.24 19.41 -3.45
CA ALA A 193 -0.62 19.48 -4.86
C ALA A 193 -2.09 19.11 -5.08
N VAL A 194 -2.58 18.08 -4.37
CA VAL A 194 -4.00 17.70 -4.43
C VAL A 194 -4.87 18.81 -3.82
N ALA A 195 -4.51 19.37 -2.67
CA ALA A 195 -5.22 20.50 -2.06
C ALA A 195 -5.30 21.72 -2.98
N ALA A 196 -4.23 22.00 -3.73
CA ALA A 196 -4.17 23.12 -4.67
C ALA A 196 -5.10 22.92 -5.88
N ALA A 197 -5.17 21.69 -6.40
CA ALA A 197 -5.88 21.41 -7.64
C ALA A 197 -7.35 20.98 -7.47
N TYR A 198 -7.75 20.59 -6.26
CA TYR A 198 -9.07 20.04 -5.96
C TYR A 198 -10.09 21.13 -5.63
N HIS A 199 -11.17 21.19 -6.40
CA HIS A 199 -12.27 22.13 -6.21
C HIS A 199 -13.62 21.42 -6.17
N SER A 200 -14.47 21.82 -5.21
CA SER A 200 -15.87 21.40 -5.13
C SER A 200 -16.74 22.25 -6.07
N THR A 201 -17.67 21.62 -6.82
CA THR A 201 -18.64 22.35 -7.65
C THR A 201 -19.86 22.85 -6.90
N ALA A 202 -19.91 22.74 -5.56
CA ALA A 202 -21.02 23.21 -4.72
C ALA A 202 -21.17 24.75 -4.61
N GLY A 203 -20.75 25.49 -5.66
CA GLY A 203 -21.00 26.91 -5.83
C GLY A 203 -20.11 27.85 -5.00
N HIS A 204 -19.14 27.33 -4.25
CA HIS A 204 -18.18 28.11 -3.48
C HIS A 204 -16.78 27.65 -3.87
N GLU A 205 -15.95 28.56 -4.40
CA GLU A 205 -14.52 28.30 -4.58
C GLU A 205 -13.86 28.23 -3.19
N VAL A 206 -13.94 27.06 -2.56
CA VAL A 206 -13.06 26.75 -1.43
C VAL A 206 -11.68 26.52 -2.04
N ASN A 207 -10.74 27.38 -1.67
CA ASN A 207 -9.32 27.25 -1.98
C ASN A 207 -8.61 26.96 -0.66
N GLY A 208 -7.83 25.89 -0.58
CA GLY A 208 -7.13 25.50 0.64
C GLY A 208 -7.36 24.05 1.03
N TYR A 209 -6.70 23.59 2.09
CA TYR A 209 -6.74 22.20 2.56
C TYR A 209 -8.11 21.74 3.06
N GLU A 210 -9.02 22.67 3.40
CA GLU A 210 -10.39 22.35 3.85
C GLU A 210 -11.17 21.54 2.80
N VAL A 211 -10.82 21.66 1.53
CA VAL A 211 -11.43 20.88 0.45
C VAL A 211 -11.18 19.37 0.61
N LEU A 212 -10.13 18.97 1.33
CA LEU A 212 -9.75 17.57 1.53
C LEU A 212 -10.46 16.92 2.72
N LEU A 213 -11.29 17.66 3.48
CA LEU A 213 -12.03 17.11 4.63
C LEU A 213 -13.02 16.01 4.23
N GLU A 214 -13.49 16.02 2.98
CA GLU A 214 -14.38 15.01 2.43
C GLU A 214 -13.83 14.46 1.12
N GLY A 215 -13.69 13.15 1.04
CA GLY A 215 -13.24 12.48 -0.18
C GLY A 215 -13.31 10.97 -0.11
N ASN A 216 -12.79 10.30 -1.13
CA ASN A 216 -12.81 8.86 -1.28
C ASN A 216 -11.44 8.37 -1.75
N ALA A 217 -10.87 7.35 -1.09
CA ALA A 217 -9.50 6.92 -1.36
C ALA A 217 -9.30 6.39 -2.79
N ALA A 218 -10.29 5.73 -3.38
CA ALA A 218 -10.20 5.29 -4.77
C ALA A 218 -10.20 6.48 -5.73
N MET A 219 -10.90 7.55 -5.36
CA MET A 219 -10.86 8.81 -6.11
C MET A 219 -9.49 9.49 -6.00
N GLY A 220 -8.88 9.49 -4.81
CA GLY A 220 -7.51 9.96 -4.63
C GLY A 220 -6.51 9.20 -5.49
N LEU A 221 -6.65 7.87 -5.56
CA LEU A 221 -5.84 7.06 -6.47
C LEU A 221 -6.07 7.44 -7.93
N ALA A 222 -7.32 7.67 -8.33
CA ALA A 222 -7.64 8.11 -9.69
C ALA A 222 -7.08 9.51 -10.01
N MET A 223 -7.06 10.43 -9.04
CA MET A 223 -6.41 11.74 -9.18
C MET A 223 -4.90 11.63 -9.34
N LEU A 224 -4.25 10.71 -8.63
CA LEU A 224 -2.80 10.59 -8.61
C LEU A 224 -2.26 9.74 -9.77
N LEU A 225 -2.97 8.67 -10.14
CA LEU A 225 -2.48 7.64 -11.08
C LEU A 225 -3.32 7.49 -12.36
N GLY A 226 -4.47 8.18 -12.44
CA GLY A 226 -5.48 7.93 -13.45
C GLY A 226 -6.20 6.59 -13.26
N GLY A 227 -7.16 6.25 -14.11
CA GLY A 227 -7.95 5.02 -13.99
C GLY A 227 -9.35 5.23 -13.41
N THR A 228 -9.94 4.14 -12.91
CA THR A 228 -11.39 4.03 -12.71
C THR A 228 -11.72 3.57 -11.29
N PRO A 229 -12.31 4.45 -10.45
CA PRO A 229 -12.80 4.08 -9.13
C PRO A 229 -14.27 3.67 -9.16
N PHE A 230 -14.64 2.53 -8.60
CA PHE A 230 -16.04 2.12 -8.46
C PHE A 230 -16.31 1.54 -7.07
N THR A 231 -17.56 1.57 -6.63
CA THR A 231 -17.96 1.02 -5.32
C THR A 231 -18.81 -0.23 -5.53
N VAL A 232 -18.61 -1.24 -4.70
CA VAL A 232 -19.45 -2.43 -4.65
C VAL A 232 -20.36 -2.31 -3.44
N LYS A 233 -21.67 -2.18 -3.67
CA LYS A 233 -22.69 -2.28 -2.62
C LYS A 233 -22.90 -3.75 -2.32
N LEU A 234 -22.61 -4.14 -1.10
CA LEU A 234 -22.76 -5.52 -0.68
C LEU A 234 -24.25 -5.83 -0.55
N ASN A 235 -24.66 -6.98 -1.09
CA ASN A 235 -26.02 -7.45 -0.92
C ASN A 235 -26.27 -7.83 0.55
N GLU A 236 -27.50 -7.65 1.03
CA GLU A 236 -27.94 -8.26 2.28
C GLU A 236 -27.89 -9.79 2.09
N VAL A 237 -26.96 -10.49 2.75
CA VAL A 237 -26.81 -11.94 2.62
C VAL A 237 -26.88 -12.61 3.99
N THR A 238 -27.67 -13.66 4.06
CA THR A 238 -28.13 -14.40 5.24
C THR A 238 -27.21 -15.56 5.68
N ASP A 239 -26.09 -15.81 5.00
CA ASP A 239 -25.12 -16.87 5.32
C ASP A 239 -23.66 -16.36 5.34
N ALA A 240 -23.10 -16.24 6.55
CA ALA A 240 -21.78 -15.66 6.80
C ALA A 240 -20.61 -16.56 6.34
N GLY A 241 -20.75 -17.88 6.39
CA GLY A 241 -19.66 -18.81 6.06
C GLY A 241 -19.33 -18.83 4.57
N ASN A 242 -20.35 -18.80 3.72
CA ASN A 242 -20.18 -18.69 2.27
C ASN A 242 -19.62 -17.32 1.84
N ARG A 243 -19.83 -16.27 2.65
CA ARG A 243 -19.41 -14.90 2.32
C ARG A 243 -17.91 -14.68 2.46
N SER A 244 -17.25 -15.25 3.47
CA SER A 244 -15.79 -15.14 3.66
C SER A 244 -15.02 -15.67 2.45
N ALA A 245 -15.34 -16.90 2.02
CA ALA A 245 -14.69 -17.53 0.87
C ALA A 245 -15.00 -16.82 -0.46
N LEU A 246 -16.24 -16.34 -0.64
CA LEU A 246 -16.64 -15.57 -1.82
C LEU A 246 -15.87 -14.24 -1.91
N LEU A 247 -15.87 -13.44 -0.84
CA LEU A 247 -15.14 -12.17 -0.80
C LEU A 247 -13.64 -12.38 -0.96
N PHE A 248 -13.05 -13.40 -0.33
CA PHE A 248 -11.65 -13.72 -0.52
C PHE A 248 -11.34 -13.99 -1.99
N ARG A 249 -12.15 -14.80 -2.67
CA ARG A 249 -11.98 -15.11 -4.10
C ARG A 249 -12.14 -13.84 -4.95
N ALA A 250 -13.12 -13.01 -4.64
CA ALA A 250 -13.38 -11.76 -5.32
C ALA A 250 -12.19 -10.81 -5.23
N TRP A 251 -11.75 -10.51 -4.00
CA TRP A 251 -10.62 -9.62 -3.75
C TRP A 251 -9.32 -10.18 -4.30
N LYS A 252 -9.10 -11.50 -4.21
CA LYS A 252 -7.92 -12.14 -4.82
C LYS A 252 -7.88 -11.96 -6.33
N LYS A 253 -9.03 -12.06 -7.01
CA LYS A 253 -9.10 -11.82 -8.46
C LYS A 253 -8.87 -10.35 -8.79
N LEU A 254 -9.47 -9.42 -8.03
CA LEU A 254 -9.23 -7.98 -8.17
C LEU A 254 -7.75 -7.62 -8.01
N LEU A 255 -7.12 -8.06 -6.91
CA LEU A 255 -5.71 -7.80 -6.65
C LEU A 255 -4.82 -8.39 -7.76
N ARG A 256 -5.12 -9.59 -8.27
CA ARG A 256 -4.38 -10.20 -9.40
C ARG A 256 -4.50 -9.45 -10.73
N GLN A 257 -5.54 -8.63 -10.89
CA GLN A 257 -5.69 -7.70 -12.02
C GLN A 257 -5.06 -6.32 -11.73
N GLY A 258 -4.32 -6.21 -10.62
CA GLY A 258 -3.72 -4.99 -10.09
C GLY A 258 -4.70 -3.91 -9.65
N CYS A 259 -5.96 -4.28 -9.39
CA CYS A 259 -6.91 -3.38 -8.75
C CYS A 259 -6.52 -3.18 -7.28
N THR A 260 -6.88 -2.03 -6.70
CA THR A 260 -6.84 -1.80 -5.25
C THR A 260 -8.21 -2.06 -4.66
N VAL A 261 -8.27 -2.76 -3.52
CA VAL A 261 -9.50 -2.90 -2.72
C VAL A 261 -9.39 -2.02 -1.47
N ILE A 262 -10.40 -1.19 -1.25
CA ILE A 262 -10.51 -0.26 -0.12
C ILE A 262 -11.78 -0.57 0.66
N VAL A 263 -11.64 -0.72 1.97
CA VAL A 263 -12.67 -1.21 2.87
C VAL A 263 -13.01 -0.14 3.90
N TYR A 264 -14.31 -0.02 4.19
CA TYR A 264 -14.82 0.78 5.30
C TYR A 264 -15.48 -0.17 6.28
N PHE A 265 -14.93 -0.23 7.49
CA PHE A 265 -15.47 -1.08 8.55
C PHE A 265 -16.59 -0.36 9.31
N LYS A 266 -17.23 -1.05 10.22
CA LYS A 266 -18.01 -0.44 11.31
C LYS A 266 -17.03 -0.07 12.42
N GLU A 267 -17.37 0.97 13.18
CA GLU A 267 -16.65 1.23 14.42
C GLU A 267 -16.87 0.05 15.37
N ASP A 268 -15.79 -0.42 15.97
CA ASP A 268 -15.77 -1.61 16.80
C ASP A 268 -14.78 -1.46 17.97
N ALA A 269 -15.00 -2.24 19.03
CA ALA A 269 -14.15 -2.25 20.22
C ALA A 269 -12.73 -2.79 19.95
N ASN A 270 -12.49 -3.45 18.80
CA ASN A 270 -11.19 -3.98 18.45
C ASN A 270 -10.31 -3.01 17.62
N GLY A 271 -10.55 -1.70 17.76
CA GLY A 271 -9.69 -0.64 17.22
C GLY A 271 -9.97 -0.22 15.79
N LEU A 272 -11.01 -0.73 15.13
CA LEU A 272 -11.42 -0.29 13.79
C LEU A 272 -12.21 1.02 13.84
N GLU A 273 -11.94 1.92 12.89
CA GLU A 273 -12.59 3.21 12.77
C GLU A 273 -13.49 3.26 11.53
N GLY A 274 -14.81 3.30 11.73
CA GLY A 274 -15.73 2.97 10.66
C GLY A 274 -15.79 3.94 9.48
N SER A 275 -15.47 5.23 9.69
CA SER A 275 -15.48 6.25 8.64
C SER A 275 -14.19 6.30 7.81
N ARG A 276 -13.23 5.39 8.07
CA ARG A 276 -11.89 5.47 7.48
C ARG A 276 -11.65 4.40 6.39
N PRO A 277 -10.91 4.74 5.33
CA PRO A 277 -10.63 3.82 4.23
C PRO A 277 -9.40 2.96 4.51
N TYR A 278 -9.58 1.67 4.77
CA TYR A 278 -8.51 0.70 4.93
C TYR A 278 -8.14 0.07 3.58
N THR A 279 -6.87 0.06 3.20
CA THR A 279 -6.44 -0.53 1.92
C THR A 279 -5.95 -1.96 2.11
N VAL A 280 -6.42 -2.87 1.26
CA VAL A 280 -5.97 -4.27 1.24
C VAL A 280 -4.61 -4.35 0.53
N PHE A 281 -3.58 -4.79 1.25
CA PHE A 281 -2.22 -4.96 0.74
C PHE A 281 -1.93 -6.39 0.29
N SER A 282 -2.49 -7.38 0.98
CA SER A 282 -2.21 -8.79 0.67
C SER A 282 -3.33 -9.71 1.14
N LEU A 283 -3.42 -10.89 0.53
CA LEU A 283 -4.36 -11.94 0.90
C LEU A 283 -3.60 -13.26 1.04
N GLN A 284 -3.87 -13.99 2.12
CA GLN A 284 -3.30 -15.32 2.34
C GLN A 284 -4.39 -16.33 2.63
N LYS A 285 -4.18 -17.56 2.14
CA LYS A 285 -5.01 -18.72 2.48
C LYS A 285 -4.09 -19.81 2.97
N PHE A 286 -4.39 -20.37 4.13
CA PHE A 286 -3.76 -21.60 4.58
C PHE A 286 -4.82 -22.59 5.01
N ASP A 287 -4.50 -23.88 4.85
CA ASP A 287 -5.38 -24.99 5.18
C ASP A 287 -4.98 -25.53 6.56
N GLY A 288 -5.76 -25.18 7.58
CA GLY A 288 -5.55 -25.61 8.96
C GLY A 288 -6.33 -26.88 9.31
N ALA A 289 -6.12 -27.39 10.53
CA ALA A 289 -6.81 -28.58 11.01
C ALA A 289 -8.34 -28.44 11.10
N LEU A 290 -8.84 -27.20 11.24
CA LEU A 290 -10.26 -26.88 11.32
C LEU A 290 -10.86 -26.46 9.96
N GLY A 291 -10.06 -26.50 8.88
CA GLY A 291 -10.45 -26.05 7.54
C GLY A 291 -9.61 -24.86 7.05
N PRO A 292 -9.98 -24.30 5.89
CA PRO A 292 -9.28 -23.16 5.32
C PRO A 292 -9.50 -21.91 6.16
N THR A 293 -8.43 -21.15 6.39
CA THR A 293 -8.48 -19.79 6.94
C THR A 293 -8.00 -18.82 5.89
N PHE A 294 -8.74 -17.73 5.75
CA PHE A 294 -8.46 -16.66 4.79
C PHE A 294 -8.09 -15.40 5.57
N LEU A 295 -6.94 -14.81 5.27
CA LEU A 295 -6.44 -13.59 5.90
C LEU A 295 -6.27 -12.49 4.86
N ALA A 296 -6.45 -11.24 5.28
CA ALA A 296 -6.06 -10.05 4.55
C ALA A 296 -5.10 -9.20 5.39
N LEU A 297 -4.05 -8.70 4.76
CA LEU A 297 -3.20 -7.63 5.30
C LEU A 297 -3.81 -6.31 4.89
N PHE A 298 -4.12 -5.46 5.87
CA PHE A 298 -4.58 -4.10 5.67
C PHE A 298 -3.50 -3.10 6.02
N ARG A 299 -3.63 -1.90 5.46
CA ARG A 299 -2.96 -0.69 5.92
C ARG A 299 -4.01 0.31 6.40
N SER A 300 -3.83 0.81 7.61
CA SER A 300 -4.61 1.90 8.20
C SER A 300 -4.24 3.24 7.55
N PRO A 301 -5.19 4.17 7.32
CA PRO A 301 -4.86 5.51 6.84
C PRO A 301 -4.06 6.36 7.84
N ARG A 302 -4.05 6.01 9.14
CA ARG A 302 -3.42 6.84 10.18
C ARG A 302 -1.89 6.79 10.20
N GLY A 303 -1.25 5.88 9.47
CA GLY A 303 0.20 5.76 9.62
C GLY A 303 0.65 4.86 10.77
N LYS A 304 1.88 5.08 11.23
CA LYS A 304 2.47 4.44 12.41
C LYS A 304 1.79 4.87 13.72
N GLN A 305 1.07 6.00 13.74
CA GLN A 305 0.34 6.47 14.93
C GLN A 305 -0.79 5.54 15.42
N ALA A 306 -1.08 4.47 14.69
CA ALA A 306 -2.25 3.64 14.87
C ALA A 306 -2.15 2.57 15.97
N GLN A 307 -0.99 2.44 16.62
CA GLN A 307 -0.67 1.25 17.41
C GLN A 307 -0.71 1.43 18.92
N ASP A 308 -1.89 1.68 19.49
CA ASP A 308 -2.10 1.33 20.89
C ASP A 308 -3.08 0.14 21.00
N CYS A 309 -2.53 -1.07 20.84
CA CYS A 309 -3.26 -2.31 21.05
C CYS A 309 -3.89 -2.41 22.45
N ALA A 310 -3.29 -1.75 23.46
CA ALA A 310 -3.79 -1.79 24.84
C ALA A 310 -4.97 -0.82 25.05
N ALA A 311 -5.03 0.27 24.28
CA ALA A 311 -6.11 1.23 24.35
C ALA A 311 -7.30 0.87 23.44
N GLY A 312 -7.13 -0.03 22.46
CA GLY A 312 -8.17 -0.26 21.43
C GLY A 312 -8.44 0.98 20.59
N THR A 313 -7.45 1.87 20.51
CA THR A 313 -7.53 3.15 19.80
C THR A 313 -6.42 3.21 18.77
N GLY A 314 -6.68 3.89 17.65
CA GLY A 314 -5.65 4.16 16.64
C GLY A 314 -5.98 3.62 15.26
N GLY A 315 -7.09 2.92 15.06
CA GLY A 315 -7.48 2.51 13.72
C GLY A 315 -6.68 1.32 13.20
N VAL A 316 -6.18 0.44 14.07
CA VAL A 316 -5.57 -0.85 13.73
C VAL A 316 -6.30 -1.95 14.48
N TRP A 317 -6.58 -3.07 13.80
CA TRP A 317 -7.22 -4.25 14.39
C TRP A 317 -6.36 -4.82 15.53
N ASN A 318 -6.97 -5.05 16.70
CA ASN A 318 -6.31 -5.68 17.85
C ASN A 318 -6.89 -7.07 18.20
N GLY A 319 -7.78 -7.61 17.36
CA GLY A 319 -8.36 -8.95 17.53
C GLY A 319 -7.45 -10.08 17.06
N LYS A 320 -8.03 -11.24 16.74
CA LYS A 320 -7.28 -12.40 16.25
C LYS A 320 -6.52 -12.10 14.97
N TRP A 321 -5.33 -12.66 14.81
CA TRP A 321 -4.39 -12.40 13.71
C TRP A 321 -3.84 -10.99 13.66
N SER A 322 -4.16 -10.11 14.60
CA SER A 322 -3.51 -8.80 14.68
C SER A 322 -2.02 -8.92 15.02
N ASP A 323 -1.33 -7.80 14.94
CA ASP A 323 0.05 -7.66 15.41
C ASP A 323 0.24 -7.96 16.90
N CYS A 324 -0.86 -7.92 17.67
CA CYS A 324 -0.87 -8.17 19.11
C CYS A 324 -1.34 -9.59 19.47
N ASP A 325 -1.75 -10.41 18.50
CA ASP A 325 -2.12 -11.82 18.68
C ASP A 325 -0.91 -12.76 18.62
N ALA A 326 0.10 -12.51 19.45
CA ALA A 326 1.35 -13.28 19.44
C ALA A 326 1.12 -14.79 19.66
N ASP A 327 0.17 -15.15 20.52
CA ASP A 327 -0.19 -16.53 20.81
C ASP A 327 -0.89 -17.20 19.62
N GLY A 328 -1.81 -16.52 18.94
CA GLY A 328 -2.45 -17.01 17.73
C GLY A 328 -1.46 -17.27 16.60
N TRP A 329 -0.50 -16.37 16.39
CA TRP A 329 0.58 -16.58 15.43
C TRP A 329 1.52 -17.72 15.82
N ALA A 330 1.87 -17.84 17.10
CA ALA A 330 2.72 -18.94 17.59
C ALA A 330 2.05 -20.32 17.44
N ALA A 331 0.73 -20.38 17.64
CA ALA A 331 -0.07 -21.58 17.43
C ALA A 331 -0.20 -21.98 15.94
N ASN A 332 0.10 -21.07 15.01
CA ASN A 332 -0.04 -21.29 13.57
C ASN A 332 1.27 -20.99 12.79
N PRO A 333 2.32 -21.81 12.94
CA PRO A 333 3.64 -21.53 12.34
C PRO A 333 3.63 -21.40 10.81
N GLN A 334 2.76 -22.15 10.12
CA GLN A 334 2.61 -22.07 8.67
C GLN A 334 2.03 -20.72 8.25
N ALA A 335 0.96 -20.28 8.92
CA ALA A 335 0.34 -18.98 8.65
C ALA A 335 1.32 -17.85 8.96
N LYS A 336 2.02 -17.93 10.10
CA LYS A 336 3.08 -17.01 10.50
C LYS A 336 4.16 -16.85 9.42
N ALA A 337 4.64 -17.96 8.86
CA ALA A 337 5.65 -17.94 7.80
C ALA A 337 5.11 -17.37 6.48
N GLN A 338 3.91 -17.76 6.05
CA GLN A 338 3.31 -17.28 4.80
C GLN A 338 2.91 -15.79 4.85
N CYS A 339 2.58 -15.29 6.05
CA CYS A 339 2.22 -13.90 6.27
C CYS A 339 3.43 -13.00 6.60
N ASP A 340 4.65 -13.58 6.64
CA ASP A 340 5.88 -12.91 7.10
C ASP A 340 5.67 -12.13 8.42
N TRP A 341 4.97 -12.78 9.36
CA TRP A 341 4.72 -12.18 10.66
C TRP A 341 5.91 -12.45 11.59
N ASN A 342 6.65 -11.39 11.90
CA ASN A 342 7.88 -11.44 12.70
C ASN A 342 7.73 -10.74 14.06
N GLY A 343 6.50 -10.56 14.52
CA GLY A 343 6.16 -9.77 15.70
C GLY A 343 5.40 -8.51 15.33
N ARG A 344 5.09 -7.71 16.35
CA ARG A 344 4.44 -6.41 16.20
C ARG A 344 5.34 -5.46 15.39
N LYS A 345 4.79 -4.84 14.34
CA LYS A 345 5.49 -3.85 13.51
C LYS A 345 4.80 -2.52 13.63
N ASP A 346 5.50 -1.44 13.95
CA ASP A 346 4.88 -0.11 14.03
C ASP A 346 4.79 0.56 12.64
N ASP A 347 4.03 -0.03 11.72
CA ASP A 347 3.91 0.42 10.32
C ASP A 347 2.46 0.72 9.89
N GLY A 348 1.53 0.62 10.85
CA GLY A 348 0.10 0.79 10.62
C GLY A 348 -0.53 -0.29 9.74
N THR A 349 0.16 -1.40 9.50
CA THR A 349 -0.41 -2.60 8.86
C THR A 349 -0.92 -3.59 9.91
N PHE A 350 -1.84 -4.47 9.50
CA PHE A 350 -2.31 -5.56 10.34
C PHE A 350 -2.97 -6.66 9.51
N TRP A 351 -2.87 -7.90 9.97
CA TRP A 351 -3.64 -9.00 9.42
C TRP A 351 -4.99 -9.15 10.12
N MET A 352 -5.99 -9.60 9.36
CA MET A 352 -7.34 -9.84 9.84
C MET A 352 -7.96 -11.03 9.09
N ALA A 353 -8.74 -11.86 9.78
CA ALA A 353 -9.42 -13.00 9.16
C ALA A 353 -10.69 -12.57 8.42
N PHE A 354 -11.04 -13.24 7.32
CA PHE A 354 -12.22 -12.89 6.54
C PHE A 354 -13.54 -13.04 7.30
N GLU A 355 -13.59 -13.95 8.26
CA GLU A 355 -14.73 -14.07 9.18
C GLU A 355 -14.94 -12.76 9.96
N ASP A 356 -13.86 -12.19 10.49
CA ASP A 356 -13.89 -10.92 11.20
C ASP A 356 -14.15 -9.76 10.23
N ILE A 357 -13.55 -9.79 9.03
CA ILE A 357 -13.79 -8.78 7.98
C ILE A 357 -15.28 -8.73 7.66
N VAL A 358 -15.91 -9.87 7.37
CA VAL A 358 -17.35 -9.96 7.05
C VAL A 358 -18.22 -9.44 8.19
N ALA A 359 -17.87 -9.75 9.44
CA ALA A 359 -18.60 -9.29 10.61
C ALA A 359 -18.55 -7.76 10.76
N ASN A 360 -17.37 -7.18 10.49
CA ASN A 360 -17.10 -5.76 10.70
C ASN A 360 -17.26 -4.90 9.44
N LEU A 361 -17.45 -5.48 8.26
CA LEU A 361 -17.58 -4.74 7.01
C LEU A 361 -18.84 -3.87 7.02
N GLY A 362 -18.72 -2.64 6.50
CA GLY A 362 -19.87 -1.80 6.18
C GLY A 362 -20.77 -2.41 5.09
N ASP A 363 -21.66 -1.59 4.54
CA ASP A 363 -22.56 -2.00 3.44
C ASP A 363 -21.87 -1.98 2.06
N ARG A 364 -20.59 -1.60 1.99
CA ARG A 364 -19.85 -1.41 0.73
C ARG A 364 -18.33 -1.52 0.90
N TYR A 365 -17.66 -1.77 -0.21
CA TYR A 365 -16.21 -1.57 -0.36
C TYR A 365 -15.95 -0.85 -1.70
N THR A 366 -14.85 -0.14 -1.81
CA THR A 366 -14.47 0.58 -3.04
C THR A 366 -13.30 -0.12 -3.71
N VAL A 367 -13.28 -0.06 -5.04
CA VAL A 367 -12.24 -0.63 -5.88
C VAL A 367 -11.69 0.46 -6.78
N PHE A 368 -10.38 0.45 -6.98
CA PHE A 368 -9.71 1.28 -7.96
C PHE A 368 -9.04 0.38 -9.02
N ILE A 369 -9.32 0.65 -10.29
CA ILE A 369 -8.68 -0.01 -11.44
C ILE A 369 -7.69 1.00 -12.04
N PRO A 370 -6.37 0.77 -11.97
CA PRO A 370 -5.39 1.63 -12.63
C PRO A 370 -5.58 1.60 -14.15
N SER A 371 -5.45 2.74 -14.82
CA SER A 371 -5.43 2.78 -16.28
C SER A 371 -4.11 2.24 -16.84
N ASP A 372 -2.99 2.51 -16.17
CA ASP A 372 -1.66 1.98 -16.50
C ASP A 372 -1.67 0.42 -16.47
N PRO A 373 -1.49 -0.26 -17.61
CA PRO A 373 -1.45 -1.71 -17.67
C PRO A 373 -0.27 -2.32 -16.91
N GLU A 374 0.83 -1.60 -16.68
CA GLU A 374 1.97 -2.12 -15.91
C GLU A 374 1.63 -2.23 -14.42
N LEU A 375 0.86 -1.29 -13.88
CA LEU A 375 0.32 -1.39 -12.52
C LEU A 375 -0.61 -2.60 -12.37
N ARG A 376 -1.32 -2.96 -13.44
CA ARG A 376 -2.17 -4.16 -13.47
C ARG A 376 -1.36 -5.48 -13.43
N LYS A 377 -0.07 -5.44 -13.77
CA LYS A 377 0.85 -6.59 -13.74
C LYS A 377 1.64 -6.70 -12.43
N MET A 378 1.95 -5.58 -11.77
CA MET A 378 2.79 -5.52 -10.56
C MET A 378 2.24 -6.32 -9.35
N ASN A 379 0.92 -6.47 -9.19
CA ASN A 379 0.37 -7.24 -8.06
C ASN A 379 0.46 -8.77 -8.22
N LEU A 380 0.99 -9.28 -9.34
CA LEU A 380 1.30 -10.72 -9.47
C LEU A 380 2.61 -11.09 -8.76
N THR A 381 3.54 -10.15 -8.57
CA THR A 381 4.92 -10.44 -8.16
C THR A 381 5.24 -10.20 -6.68
N ASP A 382 4.41 -9.47 -5.93
CA ASP A 382 4.74 -9.16 -4.52
C ASP A 382 4.42 -10.27 -3.52
N HIS A 383 3.47 -11.16 -3.83
CA HIS A 383 3.27 -12.36 -3.00
C HIS A 383 4.45 -13.34 -3.12
N THR A 384 5.15 -13.33 -4.26
CA THR A 384 6.40 -14.05 -4.46
C THR A 384 7.60 -13.27 -3.90
N ASN A 385 7.64 -11.95 -4.02
CA ASN A 385 8.79 -11.13 -3.58
C ASN A 385 8.86 -10.89 -2.06
N LEU A 386 7.74 -10.79 -1.33
CA LEU A 386 7.80 -10.77 0.15
C LEU A 386 8.32 -12.12 0.70
N GLY A 387 7.90 -13.22 0.09
CA GLY A 387 8.44 -14.55 0.39
C GLY A 387 9.91 -14.71 -0.01
N LEU A 388 10.31 -14.22 -1.19
CA LEU A 388 11.70 -14.28 -1.68
C LEU A 388 12.63 -13.34 -0.92
N ALA A 389 12.21 -12.12 -0.59
CA ALA A 389 13.02 -11.14 0.14
C ALA A 389 13.20 -11.58 1.60
N ALA A 390 12.14 -12.06 2.26
CA ALA A 390 12.23 -12.67 3.58
C ALA A 390 13.07 -13.95 3.57
N ALA A 391 12.93 -14.80 2.53
CA ALA A 391 13.79 -15.96 2.34
C ALA A 391 15.26 -15.58 2.09
N SER A 392 15.52 -14.56 1.26
CA SER A 392 16.86 -14.05 0.94
C SER A 392 17.54 -13.49 2.18
N SER A 393 16.86 -12.61 2.93
CA SER A 393 17.40 -12.03 4.17
C SER A 393 17.68 -13.10 5.24
N LYS A 394 16.79 -14.11 5.36
CA LYS A 394 17.00 -15.25 6.25
C LYS A 394 18.17 -16.12 5.82
N LEU A 395 18.32 -16.37 4.52
CA LEU A 395 19.44 -17.10 3.92
C LEU A 395 20.76 -16.38 4.14
N GLU A 396 20.80 -15.05 3.94
CA GLU A 396 21.96 -14.21 4.23
C GLU A 396 22.38 -14.30 5.70
N GLY A 397 21.42 -14.24 6.63
CA GLY A 397 21.69 -14.39 8.06
C GLY A 397 22.26 -15.78 8.42
N GLN A 398 21.70 -16.85 7.85
CA GLN A 398 22.18 -18.22 8.05
C GLN A 398 23.57 -18.45 7.45
N LEU A 399 23.83 -17.87 6.27
CA LEU A 399 25.11 -17.96 5.60
C LEU A 399 26.20 -17.20 6.36
N ASN A 400 25.92 -15.97 6.81
CA ASN A 400 26.84 -15.17 7.63
C ASN A 400 27.17 -15.83 8.97
N SER A 401 26.19 -16.48 9.61
CA SER A 401 26.42 -17.30 10.81
C SER A 401 27.34 -18.49 10.52
N THR A 402 27.14 -19.18 9.40
CA THR A 402 27.95 -20.33 8.99
C THR A 402 29.39 -19.92 8.67
N ILE A 403 29.59 -18.80 7.97
CA ILE A 403 30.92 -18.21 7.70
C ILE A 403 31.62 -17.91 9.03
N SER A 404 30.92 -17.30 9.99
CA SER A 404 31.49 -16.96 11.30
C SER A 404 31.92 -18.20 12.10
N GLN A 405 31.17 -19.30 12.02
CA GLN A 405 31.54 -20.58 12.64
C GLN A 405 32.76 -21.23 11.97
N LEU A 406 32.90 -21.10 10.65
CA LEU A 406 34.01 -21.66 9.89
C LEU A 406 35.32 -20.87 10.04
N MET A 407 35.25 -19.56 10.28
CA MET A 407 36.42 -18.72 10.60
C MET A 407 37.11 -19.10 11.92
N GLY A 408 36.48 -19.94 12.76
CA GLY A 408 37.12 -20.53 13.93
C GLY A 408 38.14 -21.64 13.62
N ASN A 409 38.20 -22.17 12.39
CA ASN A 409 39.07 -23.28 11.99
C ASN A 409 40.02 -22.90 10.83
N ASN A 410 41.26 -22.53 11.18
CA ASN A 410 42.28 -21.90 10.31
C ASN A 410 42.94 -22.82 9.25
N ALA A 411 42.17 -23.53 8.42
CA ALA A 411 42.74 -24.24 7.24
C ALA A 411 41.87 -24.25 5.97
N LEU A 412 40.62 -23.77 6.01
CA LEU A 412 39.68 -23.83 4.88
C LEU A 412 39.15 -22.45 4.41
N GLY A 413 39.53 -21.37 5.09
CA GLY A 413 38.79 -20.09 5.06
C GLY A 413 38.79 -19.36 3.73
N GLU A 414 39.86 -19.42 2.94
CA GLU A 414 39.99 -18.55 1.76
C GLU A 414 39.16 -19.02 0.55
N ASN A 415 39.10 -20.33 0.30
CA ASN A 415 38.26 -20.90 -0.76
C ASN A 415 36.77 -20.91 -0.38
N VAL A 416 36.46 -21.12 0.90
CA VAL A 416 35.10 -20.98 1.44
C VAL A 416 34.62 -19.53 1.33
N ASN A 417 35.48 -18.54 1.59
CA ASN A 417 35.14 -17.12 1.42
C ASN A 417 34.85 -16.74 -0.04
N LYS A 418 35.62 -17.25 -1.00
CA LYS A 418 35.36 -17.00 -2.43
C LYS A 418 34.03 -17.64 -2.88
N PHE A 419 33.72 -18.84 -2.39
CA PHE A 419 32.46 -19.53 -2.69
C PHE A 419 31.26 -18.84 -2.02
N ALA A 420 31.39 -18.46 -0.75
CA ALA A 420 30.34 -17.75 -0.03
C ALA A 420 30.04 -16.38 -0.67
N LYS A 421 31.09 -15.65 -1.09
CA LYS A 421 30.93 -14.40 -1.84
C LYS A 421 30.23 -14.62 -3.18
N PHE A 422 30.61 -15.66 -3.93
CA PHE A 422 29.94 -16.02 -5.17
C PHE A 422 28.46 -16.39 -4.96
N ALA A 423 28.12 -17.13 -3.90
CA ALA A 423 26.74 -17.48 -3.56
C ALA A 423 25.92 -16.26 -3.16
N ILE A 424 26.51 -15.32 -2.40
CA ILE A 424 25.88 -14.03 -2.06
C ILE A 424 25.63 -13.20 -3.33
N ASP A 425 26.63 -13.07 -4.20
CA ASP A 425 26.52 -12.31 -5.44
C ASP A 425 25.43 -12.93 -6.37
N ALA A 426 25.35 -14.26 -6.43
CA ALA A 426 24.32 -14.98 -7.19
C ALA A 426 22.90 -14.80 -6.61
N LEU A 427 22.75 -14.82 -5.28
CA LEU A 427 21.47 -14.55 -4.60
C LEU A 427 21.03 -13.10 -4.80
N GLN A 428 21.96 -12.14 -4.73
CA GLN A 428 21.69 -10.73 -5.01
C GLN A 428 21.26 -10.52 -6.46
N GLN A 429 21.94 -11.17 -7.41
CA GLN A 429 21.59 -11.13 -8.82
C GLN A 429 20.22 -11.77 -9.07
N PHE A 430 19.89 -12.87 -8.38
CA PHE A 430 18.57 -13.50 -8.45
C PHE A 430 17.47 -12.60 -7.89
N GLY A 431 17.70 -11.92 -6.75
CA GLY A 431 16.78 -10.92 -6.21
C GLY A 431 16.54 -9.75 -7.17
N GLN A 432 17.59 -9.26 -7.83
CA GLN A 432 17.46 -8.22 -8.87
C GLN A 432 16.68 -8.71 -10.10
N VAL A 433 16.93 -9.93 -10.57
CA VAL A 433 16.22 -10.52 -11.72
C VAL A 433 14.75 -10.80 -11.40
N ALA A 434 14.44 -11.34 -10.22
CA ALA A 434 13.07 -11.57 -9.75
C ALA A 434 12.28 -10.25 -9.57
N SER A 435 12.95 -9.15 -9.23
CA SER A 435 12.34 -7.82 -9.14
C SER A 435 12.05 -7.16 -10.49
N THR A 436 12.58 -7.68 -11.59
CA THR A 436 12.53 -7.01 -12.92
C THR A 436 11.89 -7.83 -14.04
N ALA A 437 11.54 -9.10 -13.83
CA ALA A 437 11.13 -10.02 -14.90
C ALA A 437 9.71 -10.61 -14.74
N ASN A 438 9.01 -10.75 -15.88
CA ASN A 438 7.64 -11.31 -15.99
C ASN A 438 7.58 -12.85 -16.06
N ASP A 439 8.71 -13.56 -16.18
CA ASP A 439 8.79 -15.04 -16.28
C ASP A 439 9.76 -15.60 -15.24
N VAL A 440 9.29 -15.62 -13.99
CA VAL A 440 10.05 -16.04 -12.81
C VAL A 440 10.41 -17.54 -12.88
N GLU A 441 9.58 -18.38 -13.51
CA GLU A 441 9.72 -19.84 -13.50
C GLU A 441 10.81 -20.30 -14.48
N GLY A 442 10.85 -19.75 -15.69
CA GLY A 442 11.92 -20.03 -16.67
C GLY A 442 13.30 -19.53 -16.23
N GLN A 443 13.35 -18.38 -15.55
CA GLN A 443 14.59 -17.81 -15.04
C GLN A 443 15.08 -18.46 -13.74
N ALA A 444 14.17 -18.90 -12.85
CA ALA A 444 14.51 -19.73 -11.70
C ALA A 444 15.15 -21.06 -12.13
N GLN A 445 14.68 -21.65 -13.22
CA GLN A 445 15.29 -22.86 -13.78
C GLN A 445 16.71 -22.60 -14.33
N GLY A 446 16.92 -21.49 -15.03
CA GLY A 446 18.25 -21.09 -15.51
C GLY A 446 19.25 -20.79 -14.38
N VAL A 447 18.80 -20.13 -13.31
CA VAL A 447 19.64 -19.86 -12.12
C VAL A 447 19.95 -21.15 -11.36
N LYS A 448 18.97 -22.07 -11.25
CA LYS A 448 19.19 -23.40 -10.66
C LYS A 448 20.22 -24.20 -11.45
N GLU A 449 20.21 -24.12 -12.77
CA GLU A 449 21.21 -24.77 -13.63
C GLU A 449 22.60 -24.16 -13.43
N GLN A 450 22.73 -22.83 -13.40
CA GLN A 450 24.00 -22.14 -13.12
C GLN A 450 24.54 -22.42 -11.72
N ALA A 451 23.67 -22.50 -10.71
CA ALA A 451 24.05 -22.86 -9.34
C ALA A 451 24.56 -24.31 -9.27
N ASN A 452 23.90 -25.24 -9.96
CA ASN A 452 24.34 -26.64 -10.06
C ASN A 452 25.71 -26.77 -10.75
N GLU A 453 25.95 -26.00 -11.83
CA GLU A 453 27.25 -25.97 -12.51
C GLU A 453 28.37 -25.41 -11.62
N ALA A 454 28.09 -24.32 -10.89
CA ALA A 454 29.05 -23.74 -9.96
C ALA A 454 29.40 -24.70 -8.80
N VAL A 455 28.42 -25.46 -8.32
CA VAL A 455 28.63 -26.49 -7.28
C VAL A 455 29.44 -27.66 -7.80
N ALA A 456 29.17 -28.12 -9.02
CA ALA A 456 29.98 -29.16 -9.66
C ALA A 456 31.44 -28.71 -9.85
N HIS A 457 31.65 -27.45 -10.25
CA HIS A 457 32.97 -26.85 -10.36
C HIS A 457 33.68 -26.73 -9.00
N ALA A 458 32.97 -26.29 -7.95
CA ALA A 458 33.49 -26.19 -6.59
C ALA A 458 33.87 -27.56 -5.99
N GLN A 459 33.06 -28.60 -6.23
CA GLN A 459 33.37 -29.97 -5.86
C GLN A 459 34.63 -30.49 -6.56
N GLY A 460 34.85 -30.09 -7.82
CA GLY A 460 36.09 -30.39 -8.56
C GLY A 460 37.32 -29.69 -7.99
N MET A 461 37.19 -28.46 -7.47
CA MET A 461 38.31 -27.69 -6.92
C MET A 461 38.68 -28.05 -5.48
N LEU A 462 37.72 -28.46 -4.65
CA LEU A 462 37.91 -28.63 -3.20
C LEU A 462 38.35 -30.04 -2.78
N GLY A 463 38.35 -31.00 -3.71
CA GLY A 463 38.61 -32.41 -3.41
C GLY A 463 37.51 -33.00 -2.53
N ALA A 464 37.41 -34.33 -2.47
CA ALA A 464 36.32 -35.07 -1.82
C ALA A 464 36.30 -34.94 -0.28
N ASN A 465 36.12 -33.73 0.26
CA ASN A 465 35.87 -33.48 1.67
C ASN A 465 34.36 -33.63 1.94
N PRO A 466 33.93 -34.66 2.69
CA PRO A 466 32.52 -34.96 2.91
C PRO A 466 31.74 -33.82 3.59
N ALA A 467 32.40 -33.01 4.43
CA ALA A 467 31.76 -31.89 5.12
C ALA A 467 31.47 -30.72 4.15
N VAL A 468 32.35 -30.51 3.16
CA VAL A 468 32.14 -29.53 2.10
C VAL A 468 31.04 -30.01 1.14
N ALA A 469 31.03 -31.31 0.82
CA ALA A 469 29.99 -31.90 -0.02
C ALA A 469 28.59 -31.83 0.61
N ASP A 470 28.46 -32.09 1.93
CA ASP A 470 27.21 -31.95 2.68
C ASP A 470 26.75 -30.48 2.75
N MET A 471 27.67 -29.54 2.92
CA MET A 471 27.38 -28.11 2.91
C MET A 471 26.91 -27.62 1.54
N LEU A 472 27.58 -28.04 0.47
CA LEU A 472 27.19 -27.73 -0.92
C LEU A 472 25.84 -28.34 -1.29
N GLY A 473 25.56 -29.57 -0.83
CA GLY A 473 24.26 -30.20 -1.03
C GLY A 473 23.12 -29.43 -0.36
N LYS A 474 23.35 -28.88 0.84
CA LYS A 474 22.37 -28.03 1.54
C LYS A 474 22.13 -26.70 0.82
N CYS A 475 23.15 -26.09 0.22
CA CYS A 475 23.00 -24.86 -0.58
C CYS A 475 22.27 -25.06 -1.92
N VAL A 476 22.26 -26.26 -2.49
CA VAL A 476 21.53 -26.58 -3.74
C VAL A 476 20.06 -26.93 -3.47
N VAL A 477 19.78 -27.49 -2.29
CA VAL A 477 18.44 -27.87 -1.85
C VAL A 477 17.65 -26.65 -1.35
N MET A 478 18.33 -25.70 -0.71
CA MET A 478 17.81 -24.35 -0.43
C MET A 478 17.70 -23.55 -1.72
#